data_AF-V5H168-F1
#
_entry.id   AF-V5H168-F1
#
_cell.length_a   1.000
_cell.length_b   1.000
_cell.length_c   1.000
_cell.angle_alpha   90.00
_cell.angle_beta   90.00
_cell.angle_gamma   90.00
#
_symmetry.space_group_name_H-M   'P 1'
#
loop_
_entity.id
_entity.type
_entity.pdbx_description
1 polymer ?
#
loop_
_entity_poly.entity_id
_entity_poly.type
_entity_poly.pdbx_seq_one_letter_code
_entity_poly.pdbx_strand_id
1 'polypeptide(L)'
;MRAARFLALPILSRFPAISQYHNMKCLVPNPLYSPMDASDCWPCEKLKALVDLTGHADVATEYVWSLTPFVMRDAVNLKATRGILYEILRQYEELLNDSTSKFQSTLEEIQEPRHLVGEPRQRLLEDKSFHITWQVSSSLAARVLRKTFRRPAFVPNNTEVALQRCFLIDGPQSPSYLLPETDFTNSWLMQVEGSRIVVVEPSALCAGRCGAVSILVKPKHVLYFNSQISKLRSIPSKATDAPSIAYLGSFY
;
A
#
# COMPACT_ATOMS: atom_id res chain seq x y z
N MET A 1 23.54 -6.24 -26.84
CA MET A 1 22.37 -6.10 -25.94
C MET A 1 21.03 -6.50 -26.58
N ARG A 2 20.74 -6.14 -27.84
CA ARG A 2 19.44 -6.48 -28.48
C ARG A 2 19.24 -7.98 -28.73
N ALA A 3 20.26 -8.69 -29.21
CA ALA A 3 20.22 -10.14 -29.43
C ALA A 3 19.96 -10.93 -28.13
N ALA A 4 20.61 -10.55 -27.03
CA ALA A 4 20.39 -11.17 -25.72
C ALA A 4 18.93 -11.01 -25.23
N ARG A 5 18.30 -9.85 -25.47
CA ARG A 5 16.87 -9.64 -25.15
C ARG A 5 15.98 -10.58 -25.96
N PHE A 6 16.24 -10.72 -27.27
CA PHE A 6 15.48 -11.65 -28.12
C PHE A 6 15.66 -13.11 -27.69
N LEU A 7 16.88 -13.51 -27.33
CA LEU A 7 17.15 -14.87 -26.81
C LEU A 7 16.47 -15.14 -25.46
N ALA A 8 16.20 -14.10 -24.66
CA ALA A 8 15.51 -14.22 -23.38
C ALA A 8 13.97 -14.26 -23.49
N LEU A 9 13.38 -13.84 -24.63
CA LEU A 9 11.91 -13.81 -24.79
C LEU A 9 11.25 -15.19 -24.62
N PRO A 10 11.79 -16.30 -25.18
CA PRO A 10 11.22 -17.63 -24.95
C PRO A 10 11.22 -18.00 -23.46
N ILE A 11 12.26 -17.63 -22.71
CA ILE A 11 12.36 -17.89 -21.27
C ILE A 11 11.25 -17.13 -20.53
N LEU A 12 11.06 -15.85 -20.84
CA LEU A 12 10.00 -15.04 -20.23
C LEU A 12 8.59 -15.55 -20.60
N SER A 13 8.38 -16.08 -21.80
CA SER A 13 7.11 -16.70 -22.18
C SER A 13 6.83 -18.00 -21.43
N ARG A 14 7.88 -18.79 -21.12
CA ARG A 14 7.74 -20.04 -20.39
C ARG A 14 7.62 -19.84 -18.87
N PHE A 15 8.27 -18.80 -18.35
CA PHE A 15 8.31 -18.47 -16.93
C PHE A 15 7.89 -17.01 -16.71
N PRO A 16 6.61 -16.68 -16.91
CA PRO A 16 6.11 -15.31 -16.81
C PRO A 16 6.34 -14.70 -15.41
N ALA A 17 6.37 -15.54 -14.36
CA ALA A 17 6.67 -15.12 -12.99
C ALA A 17 8.03 -14.41 -12.84
N ILE A 18 9.01 -14.68 -13.71
CA ILE A 18 10.31 -13.99 -13.69
C ILE A 18 10.12 -12.47 -13.87
N SER A 19 9.12 -12.07 -14.66
CA SER A 19 8.81 -10.66 -14.91
C SER A 19 8.41 -9.90 -13.64
N GLN A 20 7.85 -10.59 -12.64
CA GLN A 20 7.48 -10.00 -11.35
C GLN A 20 8.70 -9.60 -10.51
N TYR A 21 9.86 -10.20 -10.77
CA TYR A 21 11.11 -9.92 -10.07
C TYR A 21 11.94 -8.82 -10.74
N HIS A 22 11.72 -8.58 -12.04
CA HIS A 22 12.46 -7.57 -12.81
C HIS A 22 12.33 -6.15 -12.24
N ASN A 23 11.15 -5.80 -11.73
CA ASN A 23 10.88 -4.46 -11.20
C ASN A 23 11.07 -4.37 -9.67
N MET A 24 11.54 -5.44 -9.01
CA MET A 24 11.79 -5.39 -7.58
C MET A 24 13.09 -4.65 -7.30
N LYS A 25 13.06 -3.74 -6.31
CA LYS A 25 14.27 -3.07 -5.84
C LYS A 25 15.29 -4.03 -5.23
N CYS A 26 14.83 -5.09 -4.58
CA CYS A 26 15.66 -6.07 -3.89
C CYS A 26 15.05 -7.48 -4.00
N LEU A 27 15.83 -8.47 -4.45
CA LEU A 27 15.40 -9.88 -4.49
C LEU A 27 15.62 -10.59 -3.16
N VAL A 28 16.73 -10.28 -2.50
CA VAL A 28 17.12 -10.87 -1.21
C VAL A 28 17.61 -9.73 -0.31
N PRO A 29 16.91 -9.42 0.79
CA PRO A 29 17.34 -8.40 1.72
C PRO A 29 18.67 -8.82 2.35
N ASN A 30 19.59 -7.86 2.53
CA ASN A 30 20.83 -8.13 3.23
C ASN A 30 20.56 -8.20 4.75
N PRO A 31 20.68 -9.39 5.38
CA PRO A 31 20.36 -9.55 6.80
C PRO A 31 21.35 -8.82 7.73
N LEU A 32 22.50 -8.40 7.22
CA LEU A 32 23.55 -7.69 7.97
C LEU A 32 23.46 -6.16 7.81
N TYR A 33 22.58 -5.67 6.94
CA TYR A 33 22.41 -4.24 6.73
C TYR A 33 21.24 -3.71 7.54
N SER A 34 21.52 -2.82 8.49
CA SER A 34 20.52 -1.95 9.11
C SER A 34 20.76 -0.53 8.63
N PRO A 35 19.77 0.14 8.01
CA PRO A 35 19.93 1.53 7.58
C PRO A 35 19.86 2.52 8.76
N MET A 36 19.65 2.03 9.99
CA MET A 36 19.42 2.85 11.17
C MET A 36 19.90 2.13 12.44
N ASP A 37 20.38 2.88 13.43
CA ASP A 37 20.80 2.36 14.73
C ASP A 37 19.69 2.47 15.77
N ALA A 38 19.75 1.64 16.82
CA ALA A 38 18.73 1.62 17.88
C ALA A 38 18.64 2.95 18.67
N SER A 39 19.63 3.83 18.55
CA SER A 39 19.60 5.19 19.09
C SER A 39 18.66 6.12 18.33
N ASP A 40 18.32 5.81 17.08
CA ASP A 40 17.61 6.72 16.17
C ASP A 40 16.07 6.56 16.26
N CYS A 41 15.59 5.89 17.30
CA CYS A 41 14.17 5.66 17.54
C CYS A 41 13.42 6.87 18.14
N TRP A 42 14.10 8.02 18.31
CA TRP A 42 13.52 9.26 18.84
C TRP A 42 12.20 9.71 18.18
N PRO A 43 11.89 9.44 16.88
CA PRO A 43 10.61 9.84 16.28
C PRO A 43 9.37 9.23 16.95
N CYS A 44 9.49 8.03 17.54
CA CYS A 44 8.36 7.33 18.14
C CYS A 44 8.37 7.28 19.67
N GLU A 45 9.46 7.69 20.34
CA GLU A 45 9.62 7.57 21.80
C GLU A 45 8.52 8.29 22.59
N LYS A 46 8.02 9.43 22.08
CA LYS A 46 7.00 10.25 22.72
C LYS A 46 5.62 10.13 22.06
N LEU A 47 5.47 9.25 21.08
CA LEU A 47 4.24 9.10 20.32
C LEU A 47 3.19 8.37 21.16
N LYS A 48 2.18 9.11 21.64
CA LYS A 48 1.04 8.55 22.38
C LYS A 48 -0.22 8.40 21.53
N ALA A 49 -0.34 9.21 20.49
CA ALA A 49 -1.43 9.21 19.53
C ALA A 49 -0.93 9.80 18.21
N LEU A 50 -1.58 9.44 17.11
CA LEU A 50 -1.28 10.02 15.81
C LEU A 50 -1.74 11.47 15.76
N VAL A 51 -0.85 12.34 15.28
CA VAL A 51 -1.19 13.74 15.02
C VAL A 51 -2.08 13.80 13.78
N ASP A 52 -3.16 14.56 13.86
CA ASP A 52 -4.02 14.87 12.71
C ASP A 52 -3.62 16.22 12.12
N LEU A 53 -3.06 16.21 10.91
CA LEU A 53 -2.57 17.39 10.21
C LEU A 53 -3.52 17.86 9.10
N THR A 54 -4.79 17.43 9.14
CA THR A 54 -5.82 17.87 8.19
C THR A 54 -5.91 19.39 8.17
N GLY A 55 -5.92 20.00 6.99
CA GLY A 55 -5.94 21.45 6.79
C GLY A 55 -4.58 22.14 6.86
N HIS A 56 -3.51 21.40 7.17
CA HIS A 56 -2.16 21.94 7.36
C HIS A 56 -1.13 21.28 6.43
N ALA A 57 -1.39 21.31 5.12
CA ALA A 57 -0.55 20.62 4.12
C ALA A 57 0.92 21.05 4.12
N ASP A 58 1.21 22.34 4.31
CA ASP A 58 2.58 22.86 4.37
C ASP A 58 3.32 22.30 5.59
N VAL A 59 2.66 22.33 6.76
CA VAL A 59 3.19 21.75 8.00
C VAL A 59 3.40 20.24 7.83
N ALA A 60 2.46 19.53 7.21
CA ALA A 60 2.58 18.09 6.97
C ALA A 60 3.77 17.74 6.07
N THR A 61 4.06 18.58 5.06
CA THR A 61 5.21 18.40 4.17
C THR A 61 6.53 18.50 4.93
N GLU A 62 6.63 19.45 5.88
CA GLU A 62 7.78 19.56 6.78
C GLU A 62 7.80 18.43 7.82
N TYR A 63 6.63 18.04 8.30
CA TYR A 63 6.48 17.03 9.35
C TYR A 63 6.92 15.63 8.90
N VAL A 64 6.87 15.32 7.60
CA VAL A 64 7.45 14.09 7.03
C VAL A 64 8.91 13.89 7.46
N TRP A 65 9.71 14.96 7.55
CA TRP A 65 11.12 14.87 7.96
C TRP A 65 11.32 14.47 9.43
N SER A 66 10.28 14.58 10.25
CA SER A 66 10.30 14.08 11.63
C SER A 66 10.23 12.55 11.71
N LEU A 67 9.92 11.86 10.60
CA LEU A 67 9.66 10.41 10.52
C LEU A 67 8.51 9.92 11.41
N THR A 68 7.79 10.84 12.06
CA THR A 68 6.74 10.54 13.01
C THR A 68 5.44 10.26 12.25
N PRO A 69 4.78 9.12 12.49
CA PRO A 69 3.51 8.80 11.85
C PRO A 69 2.41 9.84 12.15
N PHE A 70 1.65 10.22 11.13
CA PHE A 70 0.54 11.17 11.24
C PHE A 70 -0.57 10.84 10.24
N VAL A 71 -1.77 11.39 10.47
CA VAL A 71 -2.92 11.21 9.59
C VAL A 71 -3.37 12.55 8.99
N MET A 72 -3.85 12.51 7.76
CA MET A 72 -4.53 13.62 7.09
C MET A 72 -5.79 13.11 6.38
N ARG A 73 -6.85 13.91 6.35
CA ARG A 73 -8.14 13.55 5.74
C ARG A 73 -8.42 14.27 4.41
N ASP A 74 -7.65 15.31 4.15
CA ASP A 74 -7.72 16.18 2.96
C ASP A 74 -6.46 16.07 2.09
N ALA A 75 -5.56 15.13 2.40
CA ALA A 75 -4.31 14.97 1.66
C ALA A 75 -4.51 14.58 0.19
N VAL A 76 -5.64 13.97 -0.17
CA VAL A 76 -5.98 13.65 -1.56
C VAL A 76 -7.40 14.10 -1.84
N ASN A 77 -7.58 14.90 -2.89
CA ASN A 77 -8.91 15.23 -3.42
C ASN A 77 -9.45 14.06 -4.25
N LEU A 78 -9.76 12.96 -3.56
CA LEU A 78 -10.45 11.82 -4.13
C LEU A 78 -11.95 12.06 -4.01
N LYS A 79 -12.64 12.15 -5.15
CA LYS A 79 -14.10 11.97 -5.17
C LYS A 79 -14.35 10.51 -4.76
N ALA A 80 -14.56 10.29 -3.46
CA ALA A 80 -14.76 8.98 -2.86
C ALA A 80 -16.11 8.42 -3.32
N THR A 81 -16.14 7.90 -4.54
CA THR A 81 -17.27 7.13 -5.07
C THR A 81 -17.05 5.67 -4.71
N ARG A 82 -18.09 5.01 -4.19
CA ARG A 82 -18.06 3.58 -3.94
C ARG A 82 -17.82 2.84 -5.25
N GLY A 83 -16.87 1.90 -5.25
CA GLY A 83 -16.49 1.10 -6.39
C GLY A 83 -15.48 1.75 -7.34
N ILE A 84 -14.80 2.83 -6.95
CA ILE A 84 -13.84 3.55 -7.80
C ILE A 84 -12.73 2.64 -8.34
N LEU A 85 -12.25 1.68 -7.55
CA LEU A 85 -11.26 0.70 -8.01
C LEU A 85 -11.82 -0.13 -9.17
N TYR A 86 -13.05 -0.64 -9.04
CA TYR A 86 -13.67 -1.47 -10.05
C TYR A 86 -14.00 -0.69 -11.34
N GLU A 87 -14.33 0.60 -11.22
CA GLU A 87 -14.51 1.48 -12.38
C GLU A 87 -13.20 1.63 -13.17
N ILE A 88 -12.09 1.88 -12.48
CA ILE A 88 -10.77 1.97 -13.10
C ILE A 88 -10.42 0.64 -13.77
N LEU A 89 -10.65 -0.49 -13.10
CA LEU A 89 -10.36 -1.82 -13.64
C LEU A 89 -11.16 -2.13 -14.91
N ARG A 90 -12.41 -1.66 -15.02
CA ARG A 90 -13.22 -1.80 -16.24
C ARG A 90 -12.75 -0.88 -17.36
N GLN A 91 -12.18 0.27 -17.04
CA GLN A 91 -11.74 1.25 -18.02
C GLN A 91 -10.35 0.96 -18.59
N TYR A 92 -9.46 0.36 -17.80
CA TYR A 92 -8.04 0.19 -18.12
C TYR A 92 -7.62 -1.28 -18.09
N GLU A 93 -7.74 -1.95 -19.24
CA GLU A 93 -7.29 -3.34 -19.42
C GLU A 93 -5.80 -3.53 -19.11
N GLU A 94 -4.99 -2.47 -19.20
CA GLU A 94 -3.56 -2.54 -18.91
C GLU A 94 -3.28 -2.93 -17.45
N LEU A 95 -4.21 -2.62 -16.54
CA LEU A 95 -4.10 -3.04 -15.14
C LEU A 95 -4.41 -4.53 -14.96
N LEU A 96 -5.32 -5.08 -15.76
CA LEU A 96 -5.75 -6.47 -15.68
C LEU A 96 -4.71 -7.43 -16.28
N ASN A 97 -3.95 -6.94 -17.26
CA ASN A 97 -2.97 -7.72 -18.02
C ASN A 97 -1.51 -7.43 -17.62
N ASP A 98 -1.28 -6.75 -16.48
CA ASP A 98 0.07 -6.46 -15.99
C ASP A 98 0.75 -7.74 -15.47
N SER A 99 1.56 -8.37 -16.31
CA SER A 99 2.33 -9.57 -15.99
C SER A 99 3.43 -9.35 -14.94
N THR A 100 3.75 -8.09 -14.63
CA THR A 100 4.69 -7.72 -13.56
C THR A 100 4.01 -7.55 -12.21
N SER A 101 2.67 -7.56 -12.18
CA SER A 101 1.91 -7.49 -10.94
C SER A 101 1.97 -8.80 -10.16
N LYS A 102 1.94 -8.69 -8.84
CA LYS A 102 1.79 -9.81 -7.91
C LYS A 102 0.39 -9.73 -7.31
N PHE A 103 -0.40 -10.76 -7.53
CA PHE A 103 -1.75 -10.87 -7.03
C PHE A 103 -1.83 -12.08 -6.10
N GLN A 104 -2.29 -11.86 -4.88
CA GLN A 104 -2.47 -12.90 -3.88
C GLN A 104 -3.85 -12.76 -3.28
N SER A 105 -4.56 -13.86 -3.15
CA SER A 105 -5.93 -13.93 -2.67
C SER A 105 -6.12 -15.15 -1.80
N THR A 106 -6.89 -15.01 -0.74
CA THR A 106 -7.35 -16.14 0.07
C THR A 106 -8.54 -16.87 -0.55
N LEU A 107 -9.16 -16.31 -1.59
CA LEU A 107 -10.30 -16.90 -2.30
C LEU A 107 -9.82 -17.70 -3.51
N GLU A 108 -10.17 -18.99 -3.57
CA GLU A 108 -9.73 -19.91 -4.61
C GLU A 108 -10.13 -19.45 -6.01
N GLU A 109 -11.32 -18.89 -6.18
CA GLU A 109 -11.83 -18.47 -7.51
C GLU A 109 -11.28 -17.12 -7.99
N ILE A 110 -10.63 -16.36 -7.11
CA ILE A 110 -10.11 -15.02 -7.42
C ILE A 110 -8.58 -15.08 -7.37
N GLN A 111 -7.96 -15.57 -8.44
CA GLN A 111 -6.48 -15.67 -8.52
C GLN A 111 -5.82 -14.57 -9.37
N GLU A 112 -6.61 -13.70 -9.99
CA GLU A 112 -6.10 -12.70 -10.92
C GLU A 112 -6.90 -11.40 -10.81
N PRO A 113 -6.31 -10.22 -11.14
CA PRO A 113 -7.02 -8.95 -11.12
C PRO A 113 -8.29 -8.93 -11.97
N ARG A 114 -8.33 -9.66 -13.09
CA ARG A 114 -9.52 -9.77 -13.96
C ARG A 114 -10.73 -10.36 -13.24
N HIS A 115 -10.53 -11.20 -12.24
CA HIS A 115 -11.62 -11.80 -11.46
C HIS A 115 -12.29 -10.79 -10.52
N LEU A 116 -11.66 -9.64 -10.25
CA LEU A 116 -12.29 -8.53 -9.51
C LEU A 116 -13.36 -7.80 -10.32
N VAL A 117 -13.37 -7.97 -11.65
CA VAL A 117 -14.34 -7.36 -12.58
C VAL A 117 -15.19 -8.44 -13.25
N GLY A 118 -16.34 -8.77 -12.67
CA GLY A 118 -17.28 -9.73 -13.25
C GLY A 118 -18.16 -10.44 -12.22
N GLU A 119 -18.76 -11.56 -12.63
CA GLU A 119 -19.58 -12.45 -11.78
C GLU A 119 -18.90 -12.89 -10.47
N PRO A 120 -17.59 -13.23 -10.42
CA PRO A 120 -16.91 -13.63 -9.17
C PRO A 120 -16.97 -12.57 -8.06
N ARG A 121 -17.23 -11.30 -8.40
CA ARG A 121 -17.39 -10.20 -7.44
C ARG A 121 -18.60 -10.38 -6.52
N GLN A 122 -19.66 -11.04 -6.96
CA GLN A 122 -20.83 -11.23 -6.11
C GLN A 122 -20.48 -12.08 -4.89
N ARG A 123 -19.59 -13.07 -5.05
CA ARG A 123 -19.08 -13.90 -3.94
C ARG A 123 -18.06 -13.22 -3.02
N LEU A 124 -17.38 -12.15 -3.47
CA LEU A 124 -16.60 -11.28 -2.54
C LEU A 124 -17.49 -10.70 -1.44
N LEU A 125 -18.80 -10.60 -1.64
CA LEU A 125 -19.73 -10.12 -0.63
C LEU A 125 -20.24 -11.25 0.28
N GLU A 126 -20.06 -12.52 -0.11
CA GLU A 126 -20.51 -13.70 0.62
C GLU A 126 -19.48 -14.13 1.68
N ASP A 127 -18.22 -14.30 1.28
CA ASP A 127 -17.14 -14.54 2.24
C ASP A 127 -16.78 -13.22 2.93
N LYS A 128 -16.88 -13.18 4.25
CA LYS A 128 -16.53 -11.99 5.04
C LYS A 128 -15.06 -11.94 5.45
N SER A 129 -14.33 -13.04 5.32
CA SER A 129 -12.98 -13.25 5.87
C SER A 129 -11.86 -13.13 4.85
N PHE A 130 -12.17 -12.86 3.58
CA PHE A 130 -11.16 -12.82 2.53
C PHE A 130 -10.13 -11.70 2.68
N HIS A 131 -8.94 -11.93 2.16
CA HIS A 131 -7.89 -10.94 2.00
C HIS A 131 -7.27 -11.06 0.61
N ILE A 132 -7.08 -9.92 -0.05
CA ILE A 132 -6.42 -9.81 -1.34
C ILE A 132 -5.35 -8.73 -1.24
N THR A 133 -4.13 -9.10 -1.63
CA THR A 133 -3.02 -8.19 -1.85
C THR A 133 -2.72 -8.14 -3.34
N TRP A 134 -2.79 -6.94 -3.92
CA TRP A 134 -2.46 -6.72 -5.32
C TRP A 134 -1.40 -5.65 -5.47
N GLN A 135 -0.17 -6.08 -5.72
CA GLN A 135 0.99 -5.24 -5.91
C GLN A 135 1.28 -5.04 -7.40
N VAL A 136 1.46 -3.79 -7.80
CA VAL A 136 1.68 -3.38 -9.18
C VAL A 136 2.93 -2.52 -9.26
N SER A 137 3.82 -2.80 -10.21
CA SER A 137 5.13 -2.14 -10.31
C SER A 137 5.44 -1.60 -11.71
N SER A 138 4.58 -1.83 -12.71
CA SER A 138 4.81 -1.32 -14.06
C SER A 138 4.62 0.20 -14.15
N SER A 139 5.42 0.85 -14.99
CA SER A 139 5.30 2.27 -15.29
C SER A 139 3.96 2.60 -15.95
N LEU A 140 3.42 1.68 -16.76
CA LEU A 140 2.12 1.80 -17.42
C LEU A 140 0.99 1.84 -16.39
N ALA A 141 0.95 0.88 -15.47
CA ALA A 141 -0.05 0.87 -14.41
C ALA A 141 0.11 2.07 -13.47
N ALA A 142 1.34 2.43 -13.08
CA ALA A 142 1.58 3.61 -12.25
C ALA A 142 1.03 4.89 -12.90
N ARG A 143 1.17 5.05 -14.22
CA ARG A 143 0.61 6.17 -14.99
C ARG A 143 -0.92 6.19 -14.95
N VAL A 144 -1.58 5.04 -15.07
CA VAL A 144 -3.04 4.92 -14.96
C VAL A 144 -3.51 5.26 -13.55
N LEU A 145 -2.92 4.63 -12.53
CA LEU A 145 -3.33 4.78 -11.14
C LEU A 145 -3.15 6.21 -10.63
N ARG A 146 -2.09 6.92 -11.06
CA ARG A 146 -1.84 8.33 -10.67
C ARG A 146 -2.92 9.30 -11.14
N LYS A 147 -3.72 8.96 -12.15
CA LYS A 147 -4.84 9.79 -12.61
C LYS A 147 -5.94 9.88 -11.53
N THR A 148 -6.16 8.78 -10.81
CA THR A 148 -7.22 8.66 -9.80
C THR A 148 -6.68 8.74 -8.38
N PHE A 149 -5.71 7.88 -8.05
CA PHE A 149 -5.03 7.85 -6.75
C PHE A 149 -3.82 8.77 -6.80
N ARG A 150 -4.10 10.07 -6.72
CA ARG A 150 -3.08 11.12 -6.75
C ARG A 150 -2.15 10.99 -5.53
N ARG A 151 -0.95 11.54 -5.70
CA ARG A 151 0.02 11.73 -4.63
C ARG A 151 -0.61 12.59 -3.51
N PRO A 152 -0.43 12.22 -2.24
CA PRO A 152 -0.88 13.05 -1.11
C PRO A 152 -0.19 14.43 -1.08
N ALA A 153 -0.89 15.45 -0.60
CA ALA A 153 -0.43 16.84 -0.57
C ALA A 153 0.86 17.04 0.24
N PHE A 154 1.09 16.21 1.27
CA PHE A 154 2.31 16.25 2.09
C PHE A 154 3.55 15.64 1.42
N VAL A 155 3.39 14.97 0.26
CA VAL A 155 4.54 14.40 -0.45
C VAL A 155 5.10 15.46 -1.39
N PRO A 156 6.35 15.92 -1.18
CA PRO A 156 6.90 17.04 -1.94
C PRO A 156 6.94 16.81 -3.46
N ASN A 157 6.92 17.89 -4.24
CA ASN A 157 6.94 17.80 -5.70
C ASN A 157 8.28 17.30 -6.26
N ASN A 158 9.38 17.52 -5.54
CA ASN A 158 10.74 17.16 -5.90
C ASN A 158 11.16 15.76 -5.41
N THR A 159 10.29 15.02 -4.72
CA THR A 159 10.59 13.64 -4.28
C THR A 159 10.27 12.63 -5.36
N GLU A 160 11.09 11.58 -5.43
CA GLU A 160 10.81 10.43 -6.28
C GLU A 160 9.68 9.60 -5.66
N VAL A 161 8.63 9.35 -6.44
CA VAL A 161 7.53 8.49 -6.01
C VAL A 161 7.70 7.13 -6.64
N ALA A 162 7.73 6.07 -5.84
CA ALA A 162 7.95 4.70 -6.30
C ALA A 162 6.99 4.32 -7.43
N LEU A 163 7.38 3.34 -8.25
CA LEU A 163 6.43 2.71 -9.18
C LEU A 163 5.52 1.71 -8.46
N GLN A 164 6.06 1.01 -7.44
CA GLN A 164 5.28 0.05 -6.67
C GLN A 164 4.06 0.71 -6.01
N ARG A 165 2.89 0.12 -6.25
CA ARG A 165 1.63 0.38 -5.55
C ARG A 165 1.07 -0.92 -5.06
N CYS A 166 0.33 -0.87 -3.97
CA CYS A 166 -0.35 -2.05 -3.45
C CYS A 166 -1.79 -1.72 -3.08
N PHE A 167 -2.73 -2.52 -3.57
CA PHE A 167 -4.11 -2.54 -3.11
C PHE A 167 -4.25 -3.66 -2.07
N LEU A 168 -4.88 -3.30 -0.96
CA LEU A 168 -5.27 -4.22 0.09
C LEU A 168 -6.80 -4.25 0.09
N ILE A 169 -7.38 -5.37 -0.32
CA ILE A 169 -8.83 -5.54 -0.44
C ILE A 169 -9.25 -6.61 0.55
N ASP A 170 -10.11 -6.23 1.47
CA ASP A 170 -10.40 -7.04 2.64
C ASP A 170 -11.89 -7.20 2.86
N GLY A 171 -12.30 -8.41 3.23
CA GLY A 171 -13.60 -8.63 3.84
C GLY A 171 -13.69 -8.00 5.24
N PRO A 172 -14.90 -7.71 5.74
CA PRO A 172 -15.10 -7.08 7.05
C PRO A 172 -14.55 -7.89 8.24
N GLN A 173 -14.41 -9.21 8.08
CA GLN A 173 -13.89 -10.16 9.08
C GLN A 173 -12.50 -10.70 8.70
N SER A 174 -11.85 -10.12 7.69
CA SER A 174 -10.49 -10.48 7.27
C SER A 174 -9.53 -10.48 8.46
N PRO A 175 -8.65 -11.50 8.62
CA PRO A 175 -7.74 -11.61 9.76
C PRO A 175 -6.76 -10.43 9.83
N SER A 176 -6.06 -10.31 10.96
CA SER A 176 -5.01 -9.30 11.08
C SER A 176 -3.77 -9.70 10.28
N TYR A 177 -3.15 -8.73 9.61
CA TYR A 177 -1.90 -8.92 8.86
C TYR A 177 -1.01 -7.67 8.93
N LEU A 178 0.29 -7.86 8.75
CA LEU A 178 1.24 -6.77 8.55
C LEU A 178 1.15 -6.27 7.11
N LEU A 179 1.18 -4.95 6.92
CA LEU A 179 1.20 -4.39 5.58
C LEU A 179 2.47 -4.82 4.82
N PRO A 180 2.36 -5.01 3.49
CA PRO A 180 3.51 -5.41 2.67
C PRO A 180 4.57 -4.30 2.64
N GLU A 181 5.82 -4.72 2.44
CA GLU A 181 6.94 -3.80 2.33
C GLU A 181 6.86 -2.93 1.06
N THR A 182 7.40 -1.72 1.17
CA THR A 182 7.42 -0.72 0.11
C THR A 182 8.83 -0.46 -0.40
N ASP A 183 8.95 0.00 -1.66
CA ASP A 183 10.25 0.29 -2.29
C ASP A 183 11.06 1.36 -1.54
N PHE A 184 10.37 2.34 -0.95
CA PHE A 184 10.96 3.39 -0.15
C PHE A 184 10.44 3.34 1.29
N THR A 185 11.18 3.99 2.19
CA THR A 185 10.92 3.97 3.63
C THR A 185 9.79 4.92 4.02
N ASN A 186 9.69 6.08 3.37
CA ASN A 186 8.56 6.99 3.53
C ASN A 186 7.35 6.46 2.75
N SER A 187 6.30 6.12 3.47
CA SER A 187 5.13 5.43 2.92
C SER A 187 3.83 6.07 3.38
N TRP A 188 2.79 5.90 2.57
CA TRP A 188 1.45 6.33 2.91
C TRP A 188 0.43 5.23 2.62
N LEU A 189 -0.52 5.08 3.54
CA LEU A 189 -1.70 4.24 3.39
C LEU A 189 -2.92 5.13 3.24
N MET A 190 -3.58 5.07 2.09
CA MET A 190 -4.85 5.75 1.85
C MET A 190 -6.00 4.76 1.96
N GLN A 191 -6.97 5.04 2.84
CA GLN A 191 -8.22 4.27 2.87
C GLN A 191 -9.15 4.78 1.77
N VAL A 192 -9.45 3.92 0.80
CA VAL A 192 -10.30 4.26 -0.36
C VAL A 192 -11.75 3.96 -0.05
N GLU A 193 -12.05 2.75 0.43
CA GLU A 193 -13.42 2.30 0.77
C GLU A 193 -13.43 1.51 2.07
N GLY A 194 -14.57 1.48 2.74
CA GLY A 194 -14.72 0.79 4.02
C GLY A 194 -13.84 1.38 5.12
N SER A 195 -13.67 0.63 6.21
CA SER A 195 -12.83 1.06 7.33
C SER A 195 -12.10 -0.10 7.96
N ARG A 196 -10.88 0.14 8.43
CA ARG A 196 -10.08 -0.83 9.21
C ARG A 196 -9.44 -0.14 10.40
N ILE A 197 -9.06 -0.91 11.40
CA ILE A 197 -8.18 -0.42 12.45
C ILE A 197 -6.77 -0.67 11.97
N VAL A 198 -5.95 0.39 11.94
CA VAL A 198 -4.53 0.27 11.65
C VAL A 198 -3.76 0.53 12.93
N VAL A 199 -2.95 -0.44 13.33
CA VAL A 199 -2.02 -0.34 14.45
C VAL A 199 -0.66 0.02 13.88
N VAL A 200 -0.13 1.14 14.32
CA VAL A 200 1.23 1.58 14.06
C VAL A 200 2.11 0.98 15.15
N GLU A 201 2.76 -0.13 14.81
CA GLU A 201 3.67 -0.85 15.69
C GLU A 201 5.09 -0.30 15.48
N PRO A 202 5.92 -0.22 16.54
CA PRO A 202 7.32 0.10 16.35
C PRO A 202 8.02 -0.98 15.52
N SER A 203 9.06 -0.59 14.78
CA SER A 203 9.94 -1.56 14.12
C SER A 203 10.63 -2.45 15.17
N ALA A 204 11.17 -3.60 14.75
CA ALA A 204 11.85 -4.52 15.67
C ALA A 204 13.02 -3.83 16.41
N LEU A 205 13.69 -2.88 15.74
CA LEU A 205 14.76 -2.07 16.29
C LEU A 205 14.26 -1.10 17.39
N CYS A 206 13.07 -0.54 17.23
CA CYS A 206 12.50 0.47 18.14
C CYS A 206 11.52 -0.07 19.18
N ALA A 207 11.23 -1.38 19.17
CA ALA A 207 10.24 -2.00 20.05
C ALA A 207 10.52 -1.82 21.56
N GLY A 208 11.79 -1.67 21.95
CA GLY A 208 12.17 -1.44 23.35
C GLY A 208 11.96 0.00 23.86
N ARG A 209 11.69 0.96 22.97
CA ARG A 209 11.61 2.39 23.31
C ARG A 209 10.29 3.04 22.93
N CYS A 210 9.62 2.51 21.92
CA CYS A 210 8.41 3.08 21.35
C CYS A 210 7.18 2.24 21.67
N GLY A 211 6.05 2.90 21.88
CA GLY A 211 4.75 2.25 22.05
C GLY A 211 4.01 2.10 20.72
N ALA A 212 3.09 1.13 20.65
CA ALA A 212 2.16 1.04 19.54
C ALA A 212 0.99 2.03 19.72
N VAL A 213 0.56 2.64 18.63
CA VAL A 213 -0.66 3.47 18.58
C VAL A 213 -1.61 2.93 17.53
N SER A 214 -2.92 3.18 17.66
CA SER A 214 -3.89 2.69 16.69
C SER A 214 -4.87 3.77 16.27
N ILE A 215 -5.42 3.61 15.07
CA ILE A 215 -6.41 4.51 14.51
C ILE A 215 -7.43 3.74 13.68
N LEU A 216 -8.69 4.17 13.74
CA LEU A 216 -9.70 3.76 12.78
C LEU A 216 -9.51 4.57 11.48
N VAL A 217 -8.98 3.93 10.45
CA VAL A 217 -8.88 4.55 9.11
C VAL A 217 -10.22 4.43 8.39
N LYS A 218 -10.77 5.58 7.99
CA LYS A 218 -12.03 5.70 7.24
C LYS A 218 -11.73 6.23 5.84
N PRO A 219 -12.67 6.14 4.87
CA PRO A 219 -12.43 6.66 3.53
C PRO A 219 -11.92 8.10 3.56
N LYS A 220 -10.92 8.41 2.72
CA LYS A 220 -10.14 9.67 2.66
C LYS A 220 -9.06 9.86 3.72
N HIS A 221 -8.99 9.01 4.75
CA HIS A 221 -7.85 9.04 5.65
C HIS A 221 -6.60 8.58 4.90
N VAL A 222 -5.53 9.38 4.99
CA VAL A 222 -4.19 9.07 4.51
C VAL A 222 -3.26 9.08 5.71
N LEU A 223 -2.71 7.92 6.02
CA LEU A 223 -1.75 7.71 7.10
C LEU A 223 -0.34 7.73 6.52
N TYR A 224 0.51 8.65 6.97
CA TYR A 224 1.95 8.61 6.71
C TYR A 224 2.65 7.78 7.77
N PHE A 225 3.68 7.04 7.37
CA PHE A 225 4.59 6.35 8.27
C PHE A 225 5.96 6.15 7.60
N ASN A 226 6.99 5.95 8.42
CA ASN A 226 8.31 5.54 7.95
C ASN A 226 8.59 4.09 8.37
N SER A 227 8.97 3.23 7.41
CA SER A 227 9.15 1.79 7.64
C SER A 227 10.39 1.41 8.47
N GLN A 228 11.34 2.33 8.65
CA GLN A 228 12.49 2.14 9.55
C GLN A 228 12.07 2.30 11.02
N ILE A 229 11.13 3.21 11.28
CA ILE A 229 10.62 3.54 12.62
C ILE A 229 9.45 2.63 13.01
N SER A 230 8.56 2.33 12.06
CA SER A 230 7.26 1.74 12.33
C SER A 230 6.83 0.74 11.26
N LYS A 231 6.05 -0.27 11.68
CA LYS A 231 5.32 -1.18 10.81
C LYS A 231 3.83 -0.97 11.02
N LEU A 232 3.05 -1.15 9.96
CA LEU A 232 1.60 -1.07 10.05
C LEU A 232 0.99 -2.46 10.08
N ARG A 233 0.06 -2.67 11.01
CA ARG A 233 -0.79 -3.86 11.09
C ARG A 233 -2.23 -3.46 10.81
N SER A 234 -2.85 -4.15 9.86
CA SER A 234 -4.27 -4.03 9.55
C SER A 234 -5.07 -4.99 10.44
N ILE A 235 -6.19 -4.52 10.97
CA ILE A 235 -7.10 -5.28 11.84
C ILE A 235 -8.55 -4.99 11.41
N PRO A 236 -9.46 -5.98 11.42
CA PRO A 236 -10.87 -5.76 11.13
C PRO A 236 -11.48 -4.72 12.07
N SER A 237 -12.18 -3.76 11.47
CA SER A 237 -13.03 -2.82 12.20
C SER A 237 -14.42 -3.43 12.34
N LYS A 238 -14.97 -3.46 13.55
CA LYS A 238 -16.38 -3.82 13.77
C LYS A 238 -17.36 -2.68 13.42
N ALA A 239 -16.87 -1.59 12.81
CA ALA A 239 -17.69 -0.43 12.49
C ALA A 239 -18.62 -0.65 11.29
N THR A 240 -18.23 -1.52 10.33
CA THR A 240 -19.00 -1.76 9.11
C THR A 240 -18.87 -3.20 8.63
N ASP A 241 -19.96 -3.78 8.15
CA ASP A 241 -19.99 -5.09 7.48
C ASP A 241 -19.60 -5.03 5.99
N ALA A 242 -19.13 -3.87 5.53
CA ALA A 242 -18.68 -3.70 4.15
C ALA A 242 -17.21 -4.10 4.00
N PRO A 243 -16.82 -4.68 2.84
CA PRO A 243 -15.42 -4.81 2.47
C PRO A 243 -14.69 -3.47 2.47
N SER A 244 -13.38 -3.52 2.64
CA SER A 244 -12.52 -2.34 2.66
C SER A 244 -11.46 -2.42 1.58
N ILE A 245 -11.08 -1.25 1.05
CA ILE A 245 -10.01 -1.11 0.08
C ILE A 245 -9.05 -0.05 0.59
N ALA A 246 -7.78 -0.41 0.75
CA ALA A 246 -6.70 0.52 1.03
C ALA A 246 -5.68 0.53 -0.12
N TYR A 247 -5.02 1.66 -0.30
CA TYR A 247 -4.02 1.90 -1.33
C TYR A 247 -2.73 2.39 -0.68
N LEU A 248 -1.67 1.60 -0.86
CA LEU A 248 -0.35 1.83 -0.30
C LEU A 248 0.61 2.32 -1.39
N GLY A 249 1.39 3.35 -1.06
CA GLY A 249 2.48 3.85 -1.89
C GLY A 249 3.64 4.37 -1.04
N SER A 250 4.76 4.68 -1.70
CA SER A 250 5.97 5.17 -1.04
C SER A 250 6.73 6.17 -1.91
N PHE A 251 7.60 6.95 -1.27
CA PHE A 251 8.43 8.00 -1.87
C PHE A 251 9.78 8.09 -1.19
N TYR A 252 10.75 8.68 -1.89
CA TYR A 252 12.09 8.97 -1.37
C TYR A 252 12.11 10.38 -0.78
#